data_AF-A0A6N2UVW9-F1
#
_entry.id   AF-A0A6N2UVW9-F1
#
_cell.length_a   1.000
_cell.length_b   1.000
_cell.length_c   1.000
_cell.angle_alpha   90.00
_cell.angle_beta   90.00
_cell.angle_gamma   90.00
#
_symmetry.space_group_name_H-M   'P 1'
#
loop_
_entity.id
_entity.type
_entity.pdbx_description
1 polymer ?
#
loop_
_entity_poly.entity_id
_entity_poly.type
_entity_poly.pdbx_seq_one_letter_code
_entity_poly.pdbx_strand_id
1 'polypeptide(L)' 'MEEKILKFILDCAEERKVVPFSMIEEEFNIMMDDKLKSVVAEALWDIDTVSDALVEEDGFVINFFED' A
#
# COMPACT_ATOMS: atom_id res chain seq x y z
N MET A 1 -7.10 -0.12 -12.20
CA MET A 1 -7.67 -0.33 -10.84
C MET A 1 -6.53 -0.39 -9.86
N GLU A 2 -5.55 -1.25 -10.11
CA GLU A 2 -4.27 -1.32 -9.41
C GLU A 2 -3.57 0.03 -9.23
N GLU A 3 -3.35 0.81 -10.31
CA GLU A 3 -2.74 2.16 -10.21
C GLU A 3 -3.46 3.11 -9.24
N LYS A 4 -4.79 2.99 -9.10
CA LYS A 4 -5.56 3.84 -8.17
C LYS A 4 -5.35 3.42 -6.71
N ILE A 5 -5.27 2.11 -6.46
CA ILE A 5 -4.99 1.55 -5.14
C ILE A 5 -3.57 1.93 -4.72
N LEU A 6 -2.59 1.79 -5.63
CA LEU A 6 -1.20 2.17 -5.36
C LEU A 6 -1.09 3.66 -5.03
N LYS A 7 -1.70 4.53 -5.85
CA LYS A 7 -1.72 5.97 -5.56
C LYS A 7 -2.36 6.29 -4.21
N PHE A 8 -3.50 5.66 -3.90
CA PHE A 8 -4.16 5.85 -2.60
C PHE A 8 -3.27 5.43 -1.42
N ILE A 9 -2.59 4.29 -1.54
CA ILE A 9 -1.65 3.81 -0.52
C ILE A 9 -0.51 4.79 -0.32
N LEU A 10 0.10 5.30 -1.40
CA LEU A 10 1.19 6.27 -1.32
C LEU A 10 0.73 7.59 -0.70
N ASP A 11 -0.40 8.13 -1.17
CA ASP A 11 -0.97 9.38 -0.64
C ASP A 11 -1.28 9.23 0.87
N CYS A 12 -1.79 8.06 1.30
CA CYS A 12 -1.95 7.78 2.72
C CYS A 12 -0.61 7.69 3.44
N ALA A 13 0.35 6.96 2.86
CA ALA A 13 1.65 6.68 3.45
C ALA A 13 2.47 7.94 3.74
N GLU A 14 2.29 9.01 2.97
CA GLU A 14 2.90 10.32 3.24
C GLU A 14 2.46 10.89 4.62
N GLU A 15 1.22 10.64 5.04
CA GLU A 15 0.67 11.13 6.30
C GLU A 15 0.79 10.12 7.45
N ARG A 16 0.88 8.82 7.14
CA ARG A 16 0.93 7.73 8.13
C ARG A 16 1.88 6.62 7.68
N LYS A 17 2.65 6.06 8.60
CA LYS A 17 3.57 4.95 8.25
C LYS A 17 2.87 3.64 7.83
N VAL A 18 1.62 3.44 8.28
CA VAL A 18 0.86 2.20 8.07
C VAL A 18 -0.48 2.53 7.43
N VAL A 19 -0.74 1.92 6.28
CA VAL A 19 -2.00 2.03 5.54
C VAL A 19 -2.84 0.79 5.80
N PRO A 20 -3.91 0.87 6.60
CA PRO A 20 -4.71 -0.30 6.98
C PRO A 20 -5.43 -0.92 5.78
N PHE A 21 -5.54 -2.24 5.73
CA PHE A 21 -6.31 -2.91 4.67
C PHE A 21 -7.77 -2.47 4.69
N SER A 22 -8.38 -2.34 5.88
CA SER A 22 -9.77 -1.92 6.02
C SER A 22 -10.05 -0.59 5.34
N MET A 23 -9.10 0.34 5.37
CA MET A 23 -9.23 1.65 4.72
C MET A 23 -9.26 1.52 3.19
N ILE A 24 -8.43 0.65 2.63
CA ILE A 24 -8.40 0.37 1.19
C ILE A 24 -9.68 -0.38 0.77
N GLU A 25 -10.10 -1.36 1.58
CA GLU A 25 -11.33 -2.13 1.37
C GLU A 25 -12.58 -1.25 1.36
N GLU A 26 -12.67 -0.31 2.30
CA GLU A 26 -13.77 0.67 2.38
C GLU A 26 -13.77 1.64 1.19
N GLU A 27 -12.62 2.21 0.83
CA GLU A 27 -12.51 3.19 -0.27
C GLU A 27 -12.85 2.58 -1.63
N PHE A 28 -12.36 1.38 -1.89
CA PHE A 28 -12.54 0.72 -3.20
C PHE A 28 -13.70 -0.27 -3.24
N ASN A 29 -14.36 -0.52 -2.10
CA ASN A 29 -15.40 -1.54 -1.93
C ASN A 29 -14.93 -2.92 -2.42
N ILE A 30 -13.75 -3.33 -1.96
CA ILE A 30 -13.09 -4.61 -2.29
C ILE A 30 -12.70 -5.37 -1.01
N MET A 31 -12.21 -6.59 -1.18
CA MET A 31 -11.56 -7.37 -0.13
C MET A 31 -10.08 -7.52 -0.47
N MET A 32 -9.20 -7.20 0.47
CA MET A 32 -7.77 -7.43 0.35
C MET A 32 -7.46 -8.89 0.68
N ASP A 33 -7.59 -9.76 -0.32
CA ASP A 33 -7.12 -11.14 -0.22
C ASP A 33 -5.59 -11.22 -0.31
N ASP A 34 -5.02 -12.37 0.06
CA ASP A 34 -3.56 -12.55 0.11
C ASP A 34 -2.90 -12.38 -1.26
N LYS A 35 -3.61 -12.69 -2.34
CA LYS A 35 -3.11 -12.53 -3.70
C LYS A 35 -3.00 -11.05 -4.05
N LEU A 36 -4.04 -10.26 -3.75
CA LEU A 36 -4.07 -8.83 -4.01
C LEU A 36 -3.05 -8.11 -3.12
N LYS A 37 -2.90 -8.53 -1.86
CA LYS A 37 -1.83 -8.02 -0.97
C LYS A 37 -0.46 -8.22 -1.59
N SER A 38 -0.18 -9.42 -2.09
CA SER A 38 1.10 -9.74 -2.74
C SER A 38 1.33 -8.90 -4.00
N VAL A 39 0.34 -8.80 -4.88
CA VAL A 39 0.45 -8.01 -6.12
C VAL A 39 0.69 -6.53 -5.82
N VAL A 40 -0.06 -5.97 -4.86
CA VAL A 40 0.11 -4.57 -4.45
C VAL A 40 1.47 -4.34 -3.81
N ALA A 41 1.94 -5.24 -2.96
CA ALA A 41 3.27 -5.15 -2.36
C ALA A 41 4.39 -5.18 -3.42
N GLU A 42 4.31 -6.10 -4.39
CA GLU A 42 5.24 -6.16 -5.51
C GLU A 42 5.24 -4.85 -6.32
N ALA A 43 4.06 -4.31 -6.64
CA ALA A 43 3.96 -3.07 -7.39
C ALA A 43 4.40 -1.83 -6.60
N LEU A 44 4.32 -1.83 -5.27
CA LEU A 44 4.85 -0.76 -4.41
C LEU A 44 6.39 -0.75 -4.41
N TRP A 45 7.01 -1.92 -4.48
CA TRP A 45 8.47 -2.06 -4.58
C TRP A 45 9.05 -1.50 -5.88
N ASP A 46 8.26 -1.48 -6.95
CA ASP A 46 8.66 -0.92 -8.25
C ASP A 46 8.60 0.62 -8.29
N ILE A 47 8.20 1.28 -7.20
CA ILE A 47 8.06 2.73 -7.12
C ILE A 47 9.37 3.35 -6.64
N ASP A 48 9.97 4.21 -7.47
CA ASP A 48 11.28 4.83 -7.23
C ASP A 48 11.41 5.59 -5.89
N THR A 49 10.29 6.08 -5.32
CA THR A 49 10.29 6.83 -4.05
C THR A 49 10.18 5.92 -2.82
N VAL A 50 9.81 4.66 -3.00
CA VAL A 50 9.60 3.69 -1.91
C VAL A 50 10.93 2.96 -1.65
N SER A 51 11.39 3.00 -0.41
CA SER A 51 12.60 2.30 0.03
C SER A 51 12.30 0.90 0.56
N ASP A 52 11.12 0.69 1.14
CA ASP A 52 10.66 -0.60 1.65
C ASP A 52 9.12 -0.63 1.71
N ALA A 53 8.55 -1.78 1.36
CA ALA A 53 7.11 -2.03 1.44
C ALA A 53 6.86 -3.42 2.05
N LEU A 54 6.22 -3.44 3.21
CA LEU A 54 5.95 -4.65 3.98
C LEU A 54 4.45 -4.87 4.12
N VAL A 55 4.04 -6.12 4.01
CA VAL A 55 2.67 -6.58 4.31
C VAL A 55 2.66 -7.06 5.76
N GLU A 56 1.97 -6.33 6.64
CA GLU A 56 1.73 -6.76 8.02
C GLU A 56 0.30 -7.31 8.20
N GLU A 57 -0.05 -7.75 9.40
CA GLU A 57 -1.36 -8.36 9.68
C GLU A 57 -2.53 -7.41 9.36
N ASP A 58 -2.35 -6.10 9.62
CA ASP A 58 -3.42 -5.11 9.54
C ASP A 58 -3.28 -4.11 8.38
N GLY A 59 -2.19 -4.13 7.63
CA GLY A 59 -1.97 -3.14 6.56
C GLY A 59 -0.62 -3.22 5.85
N PHE A 60 -0.40 -2.25 4.96
CA PHE A 60 0.89 -2.02 4.33
C PHE A 60 1.71 -1.03 5.14
N VAL A 61 2.95 -1.39 5.45
CA VAL A 61 3.95 -0.47 6.00
C VAL A 61 4.81 0.01 4.84
N ILE A 62 4.80 1.32 4.59
CA ILE A 62 5.53 1.93 3.48
C ILE A 62 6.60 2.86 4.06
N ASN A 63 7.85 2.62 3.67
CA ASN A 63 8.95 3.53 3.94
C ASN A 63 9.38 4.19 2.63
N PHE A 64 9.62 5.49 2.70
CA PHE A 64 10.16 6.27 1.59
C PHE A 64 11.68 6.41 1.73
N PHE A 65 12.37 6.73 0.64
CA PHE A 65 13.73 7.22 0.76
C PHE A 65 13.73 8.56 1.51
N GLU A 66 14.71 8.77 2.39
CA GLU A 66 14.96 10.09 2.97
C GLU A 66 15.61 10.98 1.87
N ASP A 67 15.12 12.21 1.72
CA ASP A 67 15.71 13.24 0.84
C ASP A 67 17.16 13.61 1.20
#